data_AF-T1HLT5-F1
#
_entry.id   AF-T1HLT5-F1
#
_cell.length_a   1.000
_cell.length_b   1.000
_cell.length_c   1.000
_cell.angle_alpha   90.00
_cell.angle_beta   90.00
_cell.angle_gamma   90.00
#
_symmetry.space_group_name_H-M   'P 1'
#
loop_
_entity.id
_entity.type
_entity.pdbx_description
1 polymer ?
#
loop_
_entity_poly.entity_id
_entity_poly.type
_entity_poly.pdbx_seq_one_letter_code
_entity_poly.pdbx_strand_id
1 'polypeptide(L)'
;MGSLIKVAVPEGIGSAMESLTKAILEEQPVDIYKFSYKHFQMKVQRRQEAVGSADSPLDEDNTRSKESTTEENKDTPTQPHLEELQITAV
;
A
#
# COMPACT_ATOMS: atom_id res chain seq x y z
N MET A 1 -24.32 -35.27 29.86
CA MET A 1 -24.39 -35.26 28.37
C MET A 1 -23.71 -33.99 27.90
N GLY A 2 -22.51 -34.09 27.31
CA GLY A 2 -21.76 -32.92 26.84
C GLY A 2 -22.40 -32.34 25.59
N SER A 3 -22.64 -31.02 25.58
CA SER A 3 -23.13 -30.31 24.40
C SER A 3 -22.08 -30.39 23.29
N LEU A 4 -22.42 -31.03 22.17
CA LEU A 4 -21.61 -31.04 20.95
C LEU A 4 -21.66 -29.64 20.33
N ILE A 5 -20.68 -28.80 20.64
CA ILE A 5 -20.52 -27.50 19.99
C ILE A 5 -20.23 -27.76 18.51
N LYS A 6 -21.16 -27.37 17.63
CA LYS A 6 -20.93 -27.37 16.19
C LYS A 6 -20.00 -26.22 15.85
N VAL A 7 -18.74 -26.54 15.59
CA VAL A 7 -17.77 -25.59 15.05
C VAL A 7 -17.97 -25.53 13.53
N ALA A 8 -18.48 -24.41 13.04
CA ALA A 8 -18.58 -24.15 11.61
C ALA A 8 -17.29 -23.49 11.12
N VAL A 9 -16.75 -23.98 10.01
CA VAL A 9 -15.60 -23.37 9.33
C VAL A 9 -16.12 -22.23 8.47
N PRO A 10 -15.67 -20.97 8.67
CA PRO A 10 -16.12 -19.84 7.85
C PRO A 10 -15.76 -20.03 6.38
N GLU A 11 -16.64 -19.60 5.50
CA GLU A 11 -16.36 -19.60 4.07
C GLU A 11 -15.15 -18.70 3.76
N GLY A 12 -14.30 -19.14 2.83
CA GLY A 12 -13.12 -18.38 2.40
C GLY A 12 -11.89 -18.52 3.30
N ILE A 13 -11.98 -19.10 4.51
CA ILE A 13 -10.79 -19.29 5.37
C ILE A 13 -9.75 -20.19 4.70
N GLY A 14 -10.19 -21.26 4.02
CA GLY A 14 -9.30 -22.18 3.30
C GLY A 14 -8.52 -21.45 2.20
N SER A 15 -9.20 -20.65 1.39
CA SER A 15 -8.56 -19.84 0.34
C SER A 15 -7.61 -18.78 0.90
N ALA A 16 -7.99 -18.13 2.01
CA ALA A 16 -7.14 -17.16 2.68
C ALA A 16 -5.84 -17.81 3.17
N MET A 17 -5.94 -18.96 3.84
CA MET A 17 -4.79 -19.72 4.32
C MET A 17 -3.94 -20.28 3.17
N GLU A 18 -4.55 -20.84 2.14
CA GLU A 18 -3.83 -21.35 0.96
C GLU A 18 -3.00 -20.24 0.30
N SER A 19 -3.57 -19.04 0.18
CA SER A 19 -2.85 -17.91 -0.42
C SER A 19 -1.64 -17.46 0.41
N LEU A 20 -1.72 -17.56 1.73
CA LEU A 20 -0.59 -17.28 2.62
C LEU A 20 0.47 -18.37 2.44
N THR A 21 0.06 -19.63 2.44
CA THR A 21 0.97 -20.78 2.26
C THR A 21 1.74 -20.66 0.93
N LYS A 22 1.08 -20.31 -0.17
CA LYS A 22 1.75 -20.09 -1.46
C LYS A 22 2.81 -18.99 -1.37
N ALA A 23 2.46 -17.84 -0.79
CA ALA A 23 3.38 -16.72 -0.64
C ALA A 23 4.59 -17.06 0.26
N ILE A 24 4.39 -17.84 1.33
CA ILE A 24 5.48 -18.32 2.19
C ILE A 24 6.43 -19.25 1.41
N LEU A 25 5.90 -20.16 0.60
CA LEU A 25 6.72 -21.08 -0.21
C LEU A 25 7.53 -20.35 -1.27
N GLU A 26 6.97 -19.28 -1.84
CA GLU A 26 7.63 -18.45 -2.85
C GLU A 26 8.74 -17.57 -2.26
N GLU A 27 8.44 -16.83 -1.19
CA GLU A 27 9.38 -15.84 -0.62
C GLU A 27 10.33 -16.41 0.43
N GLN A 28 10.02 -17.59 0.99
CA GLN A 28 10.75 -18.24 2.09
C GLN A 28 11.16 -17.26 3.22
N PRO A 29 10.20 -16.56 3.83
CA PRO A 29 10.51 -15.56 4.86
C PRO A 29 11.08 -16.22 6.12
N VAL A 30 12.10 -15.59 6.70
CA VAL A 30 12.70 -16.00 7.98
C VAL A 30 11.71 -15.83 9.14
N ASP A 31 10.89 -14.77 9.09
CA ASP A 31 9.86 -14.47 10.10
C ASP A 31 8.47 -14.61 9.48
N ILE A 32 7.86 -15.77 9.69
CA ILE A 32 6.54 -16.11 9.17
C ILE A 32 5.43 -15.26 9.80
N TYR A 33 5.57 -14.83 11.06
CA TYR A 33 4.54 -14.04 11.73
C TYR A 33 4.45 -12.63 11.14
N LYS A 34 5.61 -11.96 11.04
CA LYS A 34 5.70 -10.63 10.42
C LYS A 34 5.29 -10.67 8.95
N PHE A 35 5.66 -11.72 8.24
CA PHE A 35 5.24 -11.94 6.86
C PHE A 35 3.72 -12.07 6.74
N SER A 36 3.10 -12.92 7.56
CA SER A 36 1.65 -13.15 7.55
C SER A 36 0.86 -11.88 7.83
N TYR A 37 1.31 -11.07 8.79
CA TYR A 37 0.71 -9.76 9.08
C TYR A 37 0.69 -8.86 7.84
N LYS A 38 1.84 -8.71 7.17
CA LYS A 38 1.96 -7.89 5.95
C LYS A 38 1.09 -8.43 4.81
N HIS A 39 1.10 -9.75 4.60
CA HIS A 39 0.30 -10.41 3.55
C HIS A 39 -1.19 -10.08 3.68
N PHE A 40 -1.76 -10.22 4.87
CA PHE A 40 -3.17 -9.92 5.09
C PHE A 40 -3.46 -8.42 5.14
N GLN A 41 -2.54 -7.59 5.64
CA GLN A 41 -2.67 -6.13 5.62
C GLN A 41 -2.83 -5.61 4.17
N MET A 42 -1.98 -6.07 3.25
CA MET A 42 -2.08 -5.71 1.83
C MET A 42 -3.41 -6.15 1.20
N LYS A 43 -3.92 -7.32 1.57
CA LYS A 43 -5.21 -7.82 1.08
C LYS A 43 -6.40 -6.99 1.57
N VAL A 44 -6.37 -6.56 2.84
CA VAL A 44 -7.42 -5.69 3.40
C VAL A 44 -7.38 -4.33 2.70
N GLN A 45 -6.19 -3.75 2.55
CA GLN A 45 -6.02 -2.46 1.88
C GLN A 45 -6.55 -2.48 0.44
N ARG A 46 -6.17 -3.48 -0.37
CA ARG A 46 -6.68 -3.62 -1.75
C ARG A 46 -8.20 -3.73 -1.82
N ARG A 47 -8.81 -4.39 -0.82
CA ARG A 47 -10.27 -4.51 -0.75
C ARG A 47 -10.92 -3.17 -0.42
N GLN A 48 -10.33 -2.38 0.47
CA GLN A 48 -10.83 -1.04 0.79
C GLN A 48 -10.74 -0.10 -0.42
N GLU A 49 -9.64 -0.16 -1.17
CA GLU A 49 -9.46 0.60 -2.42
C GLU A 49 -10.48 0.19 -3.49
N ALA A 50 -10.75 -1.11 -3.62
CA ALA A 50 -11.75 -1.63 -4.56
C ALA A 50 -13.19 -1.22 -4.19
N VAL A 51 -13.51 -1.13 -2.89
CA VAL A 51 -14.84 -0.70 -2.41
C VAL A 51 -15.01 0.81 -2.51
N GLY A 52 -13.96 1.60 -2.25
CA GLY A 52 -13.99 3.07 -2.40
C GLY A 52 -14.05 3.58 -3.83
N SER A 53 -13.83 2.70 -4.83
CA SER A 53 -13.87 3.05 -6.26
C SER A 53 -15.20 2.69 -6.95
N ALA A 54 -16.16 2.13 -6.22
CA ALA A 54 -17.44 1.65 -6.76
C ALA A 54 -18.60 2.66 -6.63
N ASP A 55 -18.34 3.87 -6.11
CA ASP A 55 -19.35 4.91 -5.87
C ASP A 55 -19.01 6.17 -6.70
N SER A 56 -19.05 6.05 -8.02
CA SER A 56 -19.10 7.20 -8.93
C SER A 56 -20.50 7.26 -9.54
N PRO A 57 -21.32 8.26 -9.21
CA PRO A 57 -22.55 8.53 -9.94
C PRO A 57 -22.19 8.87 -11.38
N LEU A 58 -22.87 8.22 -12.33
CA LEU A 58 -22.87 8.59 -13.73
C LEU A 58 -23.59 9.93 -13.87
N ASP A 59 -22.83 11.01 -14.04
CA ASP A 59 -23.30 12.18 -14.77
C ASP A 59 -22.44 12.32 -16.03
N GLU A 60 -23.03 11.92 -17.15
CA GLU A 60 -22.58 12.32 -18.48
C GLU A 60 -22.87 13.82 -18.66
N ASP A 61 -21.85 14.65 -18.95
CA ASP A 61 -21.87 15.57 -20.09
C ASP A 61 -20.47 16.16 -20.39
N ASN A 62 -19.95 15.74 -21.55
CA ASN A 62 -19.21 16.51 -22.57
C ASN A 62 -18.55 17.84 -22.12
N THR A 63 -17.23 18.02 -22.18
CA THR A 63 -16.59 18.51 -23.41
C THR A 63 -15.05 18.36 -23.40
N ARG A 64 -14.57 17.73 -24.47
CA ARG A 64 -13.24 17.75 -25.10
C ARG A 64 -12.42 19.04 -24.88
N SER A 65 -11.16 18.89 -24.44
CA SER A 65 -9.96 19.18 -25.27
C SER A 65 -8.69 18.69 -24.58
N LYS A 66 -7.86 17.97 -25.35
CA LYS A 66 -6.49 17.59 -25.01
C LYS A 66 -5.57 18.73 -25.41
N GLU A 67 -4.55 19.05 -24.61
CA GLU A 67 -3.24 19.42 -25.13
C GLU A 67 -2.15 19.19 -24.08
N SER A 68 -1.21 18.30 -24.41
CA SER A 68 0.13 18.22 -23.83
C SER A 68 0.97 19.35 -24.42
N THR A 69 1.83 20.04 -23.66
CA THR A 69 3.30 20.04 -23.87
C THR A 69 4.02 21.00 -22.92
N THR A 70 5.21 20.55 -22.55
CA THR A 70 6.30 21.21 -21.83
C THR A 70 6.94 22.34 -22.63
N GLU A 71 7.24 23.49 -22.02
CA GLU A 71 8.34 24.44 -22.32
C GLU A 71 8.47 25.38 -21.09
N GLU A 72 9.56 26.06 -20.74
CA GLU A 72 11.02 25.95 -20.85
C GLU A 72 11.54 27.16 -20.00
N ASN A 73 12.58 26.95 -19.18
CA ASN A 73 13.55 27.89 -18.57
C ASN A 73 13.20 29.37 -18.29
N LYS A 74 13.49 29.85 -17.05
CA LYS A 74 14.68 30.68 -16.76
C LYS A 74 14.86 31.02 -15.27
N ASP A 75 16.14 31.16 -14.92
CA ASP A 75 16.73 31.89 -13.79
C ASP A 75 17.16 31.14 -12.52
N THR A 76 18.38 31.49 -12.11
CA THR A 76 19.40 30.67 -11.45
C THR A 76 19.64 31.18 -10.01
N PRO A 77 20.65 30.69 -9.25
CA PRO A 77 20.51 30.26 -7.86
C PRO A 77 20.87 31.35 -6.83
N THR A 78 20.43 31.23 -5.58
CA THR A 78 21.01 32.03 -4.48
C THR A 78 21.13 31.20 -3.21
N GLN A 79 22.35 30.78 -2.91
CA GLN A 79 22.79 30.43 -1.57
C GLN A 79 22.82 31.70 -0.70
N PRO A 80 22.71 31.56 0.61
CA PRO A 80 23.64 32.26 1.49
C PRO A 80 24.60 31.29 2.18
N HIS A 81 25.87 31.50 1.87
CA HIS A 81 27.06 31.17 2.65
C HIS A 81 27.23 32.16 3.82
N LEU A 82 28.04 31.78 4.82
CA LEU A 82 28.51 32.46 6.05
C LEU A 82 27.75 31.97 7.31
N GLU A 83 28.38 31.46 8.36
CA GLU A 83 29.78 31.60 8.79
C GLU A 83 30.22 30.44 9.70
N GLU A 84 31.54 30.29 9.73
CA GLU A 84 32.38 29.40 10.51
C GLU A 84 32.04 29.33 12.01
N LEU A 85 32.37 28.20 12.64
CA LEU A 85 33.15 28.19 13.88
C LEU A 85 33.80 26.82 14.06
N GLN A 86 35.07 26.75 13.67
CA GLN A 86 36.00 25.72 14.13
C GLN A 86 36.29 25.98 15.62
N ILE A 87 36.19 24.96 16.48
CA ILE A 87 37.06 24.90 17.68
C ILE A 87 37.44 23.45 17.94
N THR A 88 38.70 23.14 17.65
CA THR A 88 39.46 21.98 18.13
C THR A 88 40.22 22.39 19.40
N ALA A 89 40.23 21.53 20.42
CA ALA A 89 41.20 21.34 21.53
C ALA A 89 40.39 20.87 22.76
N VAL A 90 40.75 19.80 23.49
CA VAL A 90 42.07 19.40 24.02
C VAL A 90 42.18 17.88 24.05
#